data_AF-A0A2G1UNW6-F1
#
_entry.id   AF-A0A2G1UNW6-F1
#
_cell.length_a   1.000
_cell.length_b   1.000
_cell.length_c   1.000
_cell.angle_alpha   90.00
_cell.angle_beta   90.00
_cell.angle_gamma   90.00
#
_symmetry.space_group_name_H-M   'P 1'
#
loop_
_entity.id
_entity.type
_entity.pdbx_description
1 polymer ?
#
loop_
_entity_poly.entity_id
_entity_poly.type
_entity_poly.pdbx_seq_one_letter_code
_entity_poly.pdbx_strand_id
1 'polypeptide(L)'
;MPITRSLTRSLTLALLALLALPGPYAAAEEAGSPASQPYDPLADGKLTREELAVAAVAGQQQLVKLTEQAVDEYTAGLGAAATPVPAAWMLLEDGKTIKQLNLDGQAVDAPANVKILMYRAALKSIARRGKIHAAVILYTGKVDADSDTRVLVIEHEHRLGISGNKIVPYQVEAGTVAFGEAVTRDKPFQMFYDDRGDLPASGG
;
A
#
# COMPACT_ATOMS: atom_id res chain seq x y z
N MET A 1 -16.95 -32.36 42.85
CA MET A 1 -17.34 -31.57 41.66
C MET A 1 -16.76 -32.24 40.42
N PRO A 2 -17.58 -32.85 39.57
CA PRO A 2 -17.19 -33.34 38.26
C PRO A 2 -17.40 -32.26 37.18
N ILE A 3 -16.82 -32.46 36.01
CA ILE A 3 -17.35 -32.22 34.65
C ILE A 3 -16.13 -32.03 33.73
N THR A 4 -15.87 -33.01 32.87
CA THR A 4 -15.59 -32.80 31.44
C THR A 4 -15.35 -34.17 30.80
N ARG A 5 -16.37 -34.72 30.13
CA ARG A 5 -16.18 -35.68 29.04
C ARG A 5 -17.08 -35.23 27.90
N SER A 6 -16.46 -34.60 26.91
CA SER A 6 -17.14 -34.10 25.72
C SER A 6 -17.40 -35.24 24.74
N LEU A 7 -18.69 -35.39 24.43
CA LEU A 7 -19.32 -35.72 23.15
C LEU A 7 -18.52 -36.49 22.08
N THR A 8 -18.96 -37.73 21.92
CA THR A 8 -19.32 -38.42 20.66
C THR A 8 -19.47 -37.56 19.39
N ARG A 9 -18.86 -38.04 18.30
CA ARG A 9 -19.34 -37.99 16.89
C ARG A 9 -18.44 -38.92 16.06
N SER A 10 -18.89 -40.15 15.85
CA SER A 10 -19.62 -40.65 14.66
C SER A 10 -18.73 -40.91 13.45
N LEU A 11 -18.52 -42.22 13.23
CA LEU A 11 -18.33 -42.92 11.97
C LEU A 11 -18.92 -42.21 10.75
N THR A 12 -18.15 -42.09 9.66
CA THR A 12 -18.36 -42.87 8.42
C THR A 12 -17.35 -42.41 7.35
N LEU A 13 -16.46 -43.31 6.94
CA LEU A 13 -15.61 -43.11 5.77
C LEU A 13 -15.48 -44.47 5.09
N ALA A 14 -16.25 -44.67 4.03
CA ALA A 14 -16.08 -45.67 2.97
C ALA A 14 -17.32 -45.57 2.06
N LEU A 15 -17.17 -45.06 0.83
CA LEU A 15 -16.81 -45.80 -0.38
C LEU A 15 -18.09 -46.05 -1.20
N LEU A 16 -18.20 -45.42 -2.37
CA LEU A 16 -18.70 -46.13 -3.55
C LEU A 16 -18.32 -45.40 -4.85
N ALA A 17 -17.98 -46.23 -5.83
CA ALA A 17 -17.30 -45.90 -7.07
C ALA A 17 -18.28 -45.65 -8.23
N LEU A 18 -17.66 -45.21 -9.34
CA LEU A 18 -18.09 -45.32 -10.74
C LEU A 18 -19.31 -44.48 -11.19
N LEU A 19 -19.07 -43.64 -12.19
CA LEU A 19 -19.57 -43.85 -13.55
C LEU A 19 -18.82 -42.92 -14.52
N ALA A 20 -17.95 -43.51 -15.33
CA ALA A 20 -17.41 -42.86 -16.53
C ALA A 20 -18.47 -42.94 -17.63
N LEU A 21 -18.92 -41.79 -18.13
CA LEU A 21 -19.69 -41.68 -19.38
C LEU A 21 -18.82 -40.99 -20.43
N PRO A 22 -18.63 -41.57 -21.63
CA PRO A 22 -17.95 -40.90 -22.73
C PRO A 22 -18.93 -39.91 -23.38
N GLY A 23 -18.73 -38.62 -23.14
CA GLY A 23 -19.40 -37.53 -23.86
C GLY A 23 -18.55 -37.06 -25.04
N PRO A 24 -19.16 -36.64 -26.16
CA PRO A 24 -18.49 -36.45 -27.44
C PRO A 24 -17.51 -35.28 -27.40
N TYR A 25 -16.40 -35.43 -28.13
CA TYR A 25 -15.51 -34.35 -28.55
C TYR A 25 -16.34 -33.23 -29.17
N ALA A 26 -16.67 -32.22 -28.37
CA ALA A 26 -16.99 -30.89 -28.84
C ALA A 26 -15.67 -30.13 -28.92
N ALA A 27 -15.37 -29.65 -30.12
CA ALA A 27 -14.21 -28.83 -30.42
C ALA A 27 -14.07 -27.72 -29.37
N ALA A 28 -12.99 -27.76 -28.60
CA ALA A 28 -12.46 -26.58 -27.98
C ALA A 28 -11.96 -25.70 -29.13
N GLU A 29 -12.77 -24.72 -29.55
CA GLU A 29 -12.19 -23.49 -30.07
C GLU A 29 -11.25 -22.99 -28.99
N GLU A 30 -9.95 -22.99 -29.29
CA GLU A 30 -8.97 -22.20 -28.58
C GLU A 30 -9.37 -20.72 -28.72
N ALA A 31 -10.33 -20.30 -27.89
CA ALA A 31 -10.39 -18.93 -27.44
C ALA A 31 -9.08 -18.71 -26.69
N GLY A 32 -8.08 -18.21 -27.42
CA GLY A 32 -6.80 -17.83 -26.88
C GLY A 32 -7.05 -17.06 -25.60
N SER A 33 -6.66 -17.65 -24.46
CA SER A 33 -6.57 -16.90 -23.23
C SER A 33 -5.62 -15.75 -23.53
N PRO A 34 -6.08 -14.48 -23.52
CA PRO A 34 -5.12 -13.41 -23.60
C PRO A 34 -4.23 -13.60 -22.38
N ALA A 35 -2.95 -13.85 -22.64
CA ALA A 35 -1.93 -13.87 -21.63
C ALA A 35 -2.19 -12.70 -20.68
N SER A 36 -2.26 -13.03 -19.38
CA SER A 36 -2.59 -12.18 -18.26
C SER A 36 -1.69 -10.93 -18.20
N GLN A 37 -2.02 -9.95 -19.03
CA GLN A 37 -1.60 -8.57 -18.84
C GLN A 37 -2.21 -8.12 -17.49
N PRO A 38 -1.44 -7.46 -16.61
CA PRO A 38 -2.04 -6.83 -15.44
C PRO A 38 -3.13 -5.88 -15.94
N TYR A 39 -4.39 -6.15 -15.58
CA TYR A 39 -5.50 -5.26 -15.92
C TYR A 39 -5.20 -3.90 -15.28
N ASP A 40 -4.94 -2.90 -16.12
CA ASP A 40 -4.80 -1.52 -15.69
C ASP A 40 -6.16 -0.83 -15.80
N PRO A 41 -6.84 -0.56 -14.68
CA PRO A 41 -8.17 0.05 -14.69
C PRO A 41 -8.16 1.50 -15.18
N LEU A 42 -6.99 2.13 -15.41
CA LEU A 42 -6.90 3.47 -16.00
C LEU A 42 -6.46 3.45 -17.47
N ALA A 43 -6.36 2.28 -18.12
CA ALA A 43 -5.82 2.16 -19.48
C ALA A 43 -6.61 2.94 -20.53
N ASP A 44 -7.92 3.08 -20.37
CA ASP A 44 -8.82 3.81 -21.29
C ASP A 44 -9.18 5.22 -20.77
N GLY A 45 -8.59 5.63 -19.63
CA GLY A 45 -8.85 6.91 -18.98
C GLY A 45 -10.23 7.06 -18.33
N LYS A 46 -11.01 5.97 -18.21
CA LYS A 46 -12.35 5.97 -17.60
C LYS A 46 -12.48 4.83 -16.60
N LEU A 47 -13.37 4.99 -15.62
CA LEU A 47 -13.72 3.92 -14.69
C LEU A 47 -15.24 3.80 -14.62
N THR A 48 -15.79 2.62 -14.86
CA THR A 48 -17.17 2.34 -14.43
C THR A 48 -17.24 2.27 -12.90
N ARG A 49 -18.44 2.33 -12.31
CA ARG A 49 -18.59 2.28 -10.84
C ARG A 49 -18.09 0.95 -10.26
N GLU A 50 -18.34 -0.15 -10.95
CA GLU A 50 -17.90 -1.48 -10.57
C GLU A 50 -16.38 -1.61 -10.67
N GLU A 51 -15.78 -1.11 -11.76
CA GLU A 51 -14.33 -1.07 -11.92
C GLU A 51 -13.67 -0.16 -10.88
N LEU A 52 -14.29 0.97 -10.54
CA LEU A 52 -13.83 1.87 -9.50
C LEU A 52 -13.79 1.17 -8.13
N ALA A 53 -14.81 0.38 -7.79
CA ALA A 53 -14.86 -0.35 -6.52
C ALA A 53 -13.77 -1.43 -6.43
N VAL A 54 -13.60 -2.22 -7.51
CA VAL A 54 -12.56 -3.25 -7.58
C VAL A 54 -11.16 -2.63 -7.57
N ALA A 55 -10.97 -1.55 -8.35
CA ALA A 55 -9.72 -0.80 -8.40
C ALA A 55 -9.39 -0.15 -7.04
N ALA A 56 -10.38 0.38 -6.33
CA ALA A 56 -10.18 0.95 -5.00
C ALA A 56 -9.68 -0.10 -3.99
N VAL A 57 -10.25 -1.31 -4.01
CA VAL A 57 -9.78 -2.41 -3.16
C VAL A 57 -8.35 -2.80 -3.51
N ALA A 58 -8.03 -2.97 -4.80
CA ALA A 58 -6.68 -3.29 -5.26
C ALA A 58 -5.66 -2.20 -4.87
N GLY A 59 -6.02 -0.93 -5.06
CA GLY A 59 -5.19 0.21 -4.67
C GLY A 59 -4.96 0.29 -3.17
N GLN A 60 -5.97 -0.03 -2.36
CA GLN A 60 -5.84 -0.09 -0.91
C GLN A 60 -4.89 -1.22 -0.49
N GLN A 61 -5.00 -2.41 -1.10
CA GLN A 61 -4.08 -3.52 -0.82
C GLN A 61 -2.64 -3.18 -1.21
N GLN A 62 -2.45 -2.52 -2.35
CA GLN A 62 -1.14 -2.04 -2.79
C GLN A 62 -0.54 -1.03 -1.82
N LEU A 63 -1.35 -0.09 -1.32
CA LEU A 63 -0.93 0.88 -0.30
C LEU A 63 -0.58 0.21 1.03
N VAL A 64 -1.35 -0.78 1.48
CA VAL A 64 -1.06 -1.54 2.70
C VAL A 64 0.30 -2.22 2.56
N LYS A 65 0.51 -2.98 1.49
CA LYS A 65 1.79 -3.66 1.22
C LYS A 65 2.97 -2.68 1.18
N LEU A 66 2.82 -1.56 0.47
CA LEU A 66 3.86 -0.52 0.38
C LEU A 66 4.16 0.08 1.76
N THR A 67 3.12 0.38 2.54
CA THR A 67 3.26 1.01 3.84
C THR A 67 3.92 0.06 4.85
N GLU A 68 3.52 -1.21 4.88
CA GLU A 68 4.11 -2.22 5.77
C GLU A 68 5.62 -2.35 5.52
N GLN A 69 6.01 -2.60 4.27
CA GLN A 69 7.42 -2.71 3.91
C GLN A 69 8.20 -1.41 4.23
N ALA A 70 7.64 -0.24 3.92
CA ALA A 70 8.29 1.03 4.20
C ALA A 70 8.46 1.27 5.71
N VAL A 71 7.46 0.92 6.53
CA VAL A 71 7.53 1.05 8.00
C VAL A 71 8.58 0.09 8.56
N ASP A 72 8.61 -1.16 8.11
CA ASP A 72 9.60 -2.15 8.56
C ASP A 72 11.03 -1.68 8.25
N GLU A 73 11.29 -1.23 7.03
CA GLU A 73 12.60 -0.72 6.62
C GLU A 73 12.98 0.59 7.35
N TYR A 74 12.02 1.50 7.53
CA TYR A 74 12.27 2.76 8.23
C TYR A 74 12.56 2.56 9.73
N THR A 75 11.82 1.66 10.37
CA THR A 75 11.92 1.41 11.82
C THR A 75 13.16 0.65 12.23
N ALA A 76 13.71 -0.18 11.34
CA ALA A 76 15.02 -0.79 11.53
C ALA A 76 16.12 0.27 11.82
N GLY A 77 15.97 1.49 11.31
CA GLY A 77 16.86 2.62 11.58
C GLY A 77 16.50 3.46 12.82
N LEU A 78 15.27 3.36 13.34
CA LEU A 78 14.78 4.18 14.46
C LEU A 78 15.33 3.74 15.83
N GLY A 79 15.73 2.48 15.99
CA GLY A 79 16.25 1.94 17.25
C GLY A 79 17.69 2.36 17.58
N ALA A 80 18.43 2.89 16.61
CA ALA A 80 19.76 3.46 16.81
C ALA A 80 19.65 4.92 17.28
N ALA A 81 20.62 5.43 18.05
CA ALA A 81 20.65 6.80 18.59
C ALA A 81 20.73 7.93 17.53
N ALA A 82 20.42 7.63 16.26
CA ALA A 82 20.39 8.58 15.16
C ALA A 82 19.07 9.36 15.15
N THR A 83 19.14 10.63 14.79
CA THR A 83 17.96 11.44 14.50
C THR A 83 17.23 10.83 13.30
N PRO A 84 15.94 10.50 13.41
CA PRO A 84 15.19 9.95 12.28
C PRO A 84 15.17 10.93 11.12
N VAL A 85 15.56 10.47 9.93
CA VAL A 85 15.58 11.28 8.70
C VAL A 85 14.41 10.89 7.80
N PRO A 86 13.73 11.85 7.15
CA PRO A 86 12.68 11.52 6.20
C PRO A 86 13.16 10.58 5.08
N ALA A 87 12.31 9.64 4.71
CA ALA A 87 12.56 8.70 3.63
C ALA A 87 11.28 8.43 2.82
N ALA A 88 11.43 8.00 1.58
CA ALA A 88 10.31 7.76 0.69
C ALA A 88 10.45 6.42 -0.03
N TRP A 89 9.31 5.79 -0.31
CA TRP A 89 9.21 4.55 -1.08
C TRP A 89 8.13 4.70 -2.15
N MET A 90 8.29 3.91 -3.21
CA MET A 90 7.37 3.87 -4.33
C MET A 90 7.09 2.44 -4.76
N LEU A 91 5.84 2.18 -5.14
CA LEU A 91 5.42 0.97 -5.84
C LEU A 91 5.53 1.23 -7.34
N LEU A 92 6.36 0.46 -8.05
CA LEU A 92 6.59 0.64 -9.48
C LEU A 92 5.37 0.28 -10.34
N GLU A 93 5.44 0.63 -11.62
CA GLU A 93 4.41 0.36 -12.64
C GLU A 93 4.08 -1.14 -12.84
N ASP A 94 4.92 -2.06 -12.35
CA ASP A 94 4.65 -3.50 -12.36
C ASP A 94 3.67 -3.94 -11.25
N GLY A 95 3.27 -3.02 -10.36
CA GLY A 95 2.36 -3.27 -9.24
C GLY A 95 2.92 -4.20 -8.16
N LYS A 96 4.20 -4.55 -8.21
CA LYS A 96 4.82 -5.57 -7.35
C LYS A 96 6.09 -5.07 -6.65
N THR A 97 6.94 -4.38 -7.39
CA THR A 97 8.27 -3.96 -6.95
C THR A 97 8.17 -2.69 -6.12
N ILE A 98 8.68 -2.74 -4.90
CA ILE A 98 8.81 -1.60 -4.01
C ILE A 98 10.26 -1.15 -4.02
N LYS A 99 10.50 0.16 -4.17
CA LYS A 99 11.84 0.75 -4.10
C LYS A 99 11.85 1.95 -3.17
N GLN A 100 12.87 2.04 -2.34
CA GLN A 100 13.21 3.28 -1.65
C GLN A 100 13.74 4.29 -2.68
N LEU A 101 13.29 5.54 -2.56
CA LEU A 101 13.77 6.65 -3.34
C LEU A 101 14.97 7.29 -2.63
N ASN A 102 16.13 7.28 -3.27
CA ASN A 102 17.32 7.95 -2.79
C ASN A 102 17.39 9.37 -3.37
N LEU A 103 17.69 10.35 -2.52
CA LEU A 103 17.98 11.71 -2.96
C LEU A 103 19.47 11.85 -3.30
N ASP A 104 19.80 12.59 -4.34
CA ASP A 104 21.19 12.76 -4.80
C ASP A 104 21.96 13.80 -3.96
N GLY A 105 23.25 13.53 -3.68
CA GLY A 105 24.25 14.52 -3.24
C GLY A 105 23.77 15.56 -2.22
N GLN A 106 23.67 16.83 -2.64
CA GLN A 106 23.32 17.98 -1.78
C GLN A 106 21.95 17.87 -1.10
N ALA A 107 21.08 17.00 -1.60
CA ALA A 107 19.77 16.73 -0.99
C ALA A 107 19.88 15.92 0.32
N VAL A 108 20.97 15.18 0.49
CA VAL A 108 21.20 14.32 1.67
C VAL A 108 21.46 15.15 2.92
N ASP A 109 22.03 16.35 2.80
CA ASP A 109 22.34 17.23 3.94
C ASP A 109 21.25 18.28 4.19
N ALA A 110 20.19 18.31 3.39
CA ALA A 110 19.11 19.26 3.53
C ALA A 110 18.33 19.07 4.85
N PRO A 111 17.77 20.14 5.45
CA PRO A 111 16.87 20.02 6.59
C PRO A 111 15.67 19.10 6.31
N ALA A 112 15.13 18.44 7.35
CA ALA A 112 14.08 17.43 7.20
C ALA A 112 12.85 17.93 6.44
N ASN A 113 12.38 19.16 6.72
CA ASN A 113 11.28 19.79 6.01
C ASN A 113 11.60 20.00 4.51
N VAL A 114 12.85 20.36 4.18
CA VAL A 114 13.30 20.51 2.79
C VAL A 114 13.34 19.15 2.09
N LYS A 115 13.84 18.09 2.75
CA LYS A 115 13.83 16.72 2.20
C LYS A 115 12.44 16.24 1.84
N ILE A 116 11.45 16.50 2.69
CA ILE A 116 10.05 16.14 2.43
C ILE A 116 9.56 16.82 1.13
N LEU A 117 9.87 18.12 0.94
CA LEU A 117 9.53 18.83 -0.29
C LEU A 117 10.23 18.22 -1.52
N MET A 118 11.50 17.85 -1.39
CA MET A 118 12.26 17.21 -2.46
C MET A 118 11.68 15.84 -2.84
N TYR A 119 11.31 15.01 -1.86
CA TYR A 119 10.63 13.74 -2.10
C TYR A 119 9.31 13.93 -2.83
N ARG A 120 8.46 14.86 -2.39
CA ARG A 120 7.19 15.15 -3.08
C ARG A 120 7.42 15.55 -4.54
N ALA A 121 8.39 16.44 -4.79
CA ALA A 121 8.72 16.86 -6.16
C ALA A 121 9.25 15.71 -7.03
N ALA A 122 10.14 14.88 -6.48
CA ALA A 122 10.70 13.73 -7.18
C ALA A 122 9.62 12.66 -7.48
N LEU A 123 8.82 12.30 -6.49
CA LEU A 123 7.70 11.37 -6.65
C LEU A 123 6.69 11.89 -7.66
N LYS A 124 6.37 13.18 -7.64
CA LYS A 124 5.51 13.83 -8.64
C LYS A 124 6.05 13.71 -10.05
N SER A 125 7.36 13.92 -10.24
CA SER A 125 8.01 13.73 -11.54
C SER A 125 7.93 12.26 -12.01
N ILE A 126 8.10 11.30 -11.11
CA ILE A 126 8.02 9.86 -11.42
C ILE A 126 6.58 9.44 -11.75
N ALA A 127 5.60 9.88 -10.95
CA ALA A 127 4.17 9.62 -11.13
C ALA A 127 3.67 10.14 -12.48
N ARG A 128 4.04 11.37 -12.86
CA ARG A 128 3.68 11.98 -14.16
C ARG A 128 4.20 11.21 -15.38
N ARG A 129 5.23 10.38 -15.20
CA ARG A 129 5.76 9.48 -16.25
C ARG A 129 5.10 8.10 -16.24
N GLY A 130 4.08 7.89 -15.40
CA GLY A 130 3.38 6.60 -15.24
C GLY A 130 4.22 5.52 -14.57
N LYS A 131 5.38 5.85 -13.99
CA LYS A 131 6.38 4.86 -13.54
C LYS A 131 6.10 4.24 -12.18
N ILE A 132 5.10 4.73 -11.46
CA ILE A 132 4.71 4.26 -10.15
C ILE A 132 3.19 4.21 -10.03
N HIS A 133 2.70 3.30 -9.19
CA HIS A 133 1.28 3.18 -8.85
C HIS A 133 0.94 3.81 -7.50
N ALA A 134 1.90 3.81 -6.58
CA ALA A 134 1.72 4.34 -5.24
C ALA A 134 3.04 4.93 -4.73
N ALA A 135 2.95 5.83 -3.77
CA ALA A 135 4.10 6.40 -3.10
C ALA A 135 3.80 6.66 -1.63
N VAL A 136 4.83 6.54 -0.79
CA VAL A 136 4.79 6.91 0.62
C VAL A 136 6.00 7.75 1.01
N ILE A 137 5.81 8.70 1.92
CA ILE A 137 6.88 9.44 2.60
C ILE A 137 6.71 9.23 4.10
N LEU A 138 7.75 8.73 4.75
CA LEU A 138 7.81 8.50 6.19
C LEU A 138 8.73 9.54 6.83
N TYR A 139 8.28 10.13 7.93
CA TYR A 139 9.09 10.99 8.78
C TYR A 139 8.54 11.05 10.19
N THR A 140 9.37 11.46 11.15
CA THR A 140 8.94 11.61 12.54
C THR A 140 8.63 13.05 12.89
N GLY A 141 7.69 13.25 13.79
CA GLY A 141 7.39 14.54 14.40
C GLY A 141 7.03 14.40 15.87
N LYS A 142 6.61 15.52 16.47
CA LYS A 142 5.95 15.57 17.77
C LYS A 142 4.51 16.05 17.59
N VAL A 143 3.61 15.63 18.48
CA VAL A 143 2.19 16.06 18.45
C VAL A 143 2.07 17.56 18.69
N ASP A 144 2.89 18.09 19.59
CA ASP A 144 3.04 19.51 19.89
C ASP A 144 4.47 19.78 20.37
N ALA A 145 4.83 21.06 20.57
CA ALA A 145 6.19 21.46 20.93
C ALA A 145 6.61 20.99 22.33
N ASP A 146 5.66 20.89 23.24
CA ASP A 146 5.88 20.62 24.68
C ASP A 146 5.72 19.12 25.02
N SER A 147 5.21 18.32 24.09
CA SER A 147 4.96 16.90 24.26
C SER A 147 6.20 16.07 23.95
N ASP A 148 6.41 15.05 24.78
CA ASP A 148 7.35 13.96 24.51
C ASP A 148 6.76 12.89 23.59
N THR A 149 5.48 13.03 23.21
CA THR A 149 4.80 12.10 22.31
C THR A 149 5.35 12.27 20.90
N ARG A 150 6.11 11.26 20.48
CA ARG A 150 6.64 11.13 19.13
C ARG A 150 5.61 10.47 18.22
N VAL A 151 5.56 10.91 16.98
CA VAL A 151 4.68 10.34 15.95
C VAL A 151 5.48 9.99 14.71
N LEU A 152 5.13 8.87 14.09
CA LEU A 152 5.49 8.52 12.73
C LEU A 152 4.37 9.03 11.83
N VAL A 153 4.73 9.88 10.87
CA VAL A 153 3.82 10.36 9.83
C VAL A 153 4.12 9.58 8.56
N ILE A 154 3.06 9.07 7.94
CA ILE A 154 3.09 8.32 6.68
C ILE A 154 2.18 9.07 5.71
N GLU A 155 2.77 9.92 4.88
CA GLU A 155 2.07 10.50 3.75
C GLU A 155 1.98 9.45 2.66
N HIS A 156 0.80 9.23 2.10
CA HIS A 156 0.62 8.23 1.05
C HIS A 156 -0.34 8.69 -0.03
N GLU A 157 -0.04 8.29 -1.26
CA GLU A 157 -0.92 8.48 -2.41
C GLU A 157 -0.91 7.26 -3.33
N HIS A 158 -2.03 7.04 -4.01
CA HIS A 158 -2.20 6.04 -5.04
C HIS A 158 -2.74 6.69 -6.32
N ARG A 159 -2.31 6.21 -7.48
CA ARG A 159 -2.83 6.65 -8.79
C ARG A 159 -4.34 6.44 -8.95
N LEU A 160 -4.95 5.61 -8.12
CA LEU A 160 -6.40 5.33 -8.15
C LEU A 160 -7.21 6.29 -7.25
N GLY A 161 -6.63 7.45 -6.94
CA GLY A 161 -7.33 8.51 -6.23
C GLY A 161 -7.37 8.39 -4.72
N ILE A 162 -6.45 7.62 -4.13
CA ILE A 162 -6.29 7.54 -2.67
C ILE A 162 -5.21 8.53 -2.25
N SER A 163 -5.49 9.38 -1.25
CA SER A 163 -4.51 10.34 -0.71
C SER A 163 -4.78 10.63 0.76
N GLY A 164 -3.81 10.32 1.61
CA GLY A 164 -3.96 10.48 3.05
C GLY A 164 -2.64 10.65 3.79
N ASN A 165 -2.78 11.03 5.06
CA ASN A 165 -1.75 10.99 6.08
C ASN A 165 -2.19 10.00 7.16
N LYS A 166 -1.33 9.05 7.49
CA LYS A 166 -1.48 8.22 8.68
C LYS A 166 -0.49 8.72 9.74
N ILE A 167 -0.99 9.01 10.93
CA ILE A 167 -0.21 9.50 12.06
C ILE A 167 -0.25 8.40 13.13
N VAL A 168 0.92 7.85 13.45
CA VAL A 168 1.06 6.73 14.38
C VAL A 168 1.92 7.18 15.56
N PRO A 169 1.36 7.36 16.77
CA PRO A 169 2.15 7.57 17.97
C PRO A 169 3.11 6.41 18.19
N TYR A 170 4.33 6.70 18.64
CA TYR A 170 5.27 5.65 19.00
C TYR A 170 6.13 6.03 20.21
N GLN A 171 6.62 5.00 20.89
CA GLN A 171 7.60 5.11 21.97
C GLN A 171 8.78 4.19 21.65
N VAL A 172 9.95 4.54 22.19
CA VAL A 172 11.16 3.72 22.07
C VAL A 172 11.54 3.27 23.46
N GLU A 173 11.42 1.97 23.73
CA GLU A 173 11.75 1.34 25.00
C GLU A 173 12.82 0.28 24.77
N ALA A 174 13.96 0.40 25.46
CA ALA A 174 15.09 -0.53 25.33
C ALA A 174 15.53 -0.82 23.87
N GLY A 175 15.49 0.20 23.01
CA GLY A 175 15.86 0.08 21.58
C GLY A 175 14.78 -0.53 20.69
N THR A 176 13.62 -0.88 21.24
CA THR A 176 12.47 -1.40 20.50
C THR A 176 11.41 -0.32 20.33
N VAL A 177 10.80 -0.23 19.14
CA VAL A 177 9.73 0.72 18.84
C VAL A 177 8.38 0.07 19.15
N ALA A 178 7.58 0.73 19.99
CA ALA A 178 6.19 0.35 20.27
C ALA A 178 5.24 1.37 19.61
N PHE A 179 4.31 0.88 18.80
CA PHE A 179 3.33 1.71 18.09
C PHE A 179 1.98 1.76 18.81
N GLY A 180 1.38 2.95 18.84
CA GLY A 180 0.01 3.18 19.29
C GLY A 180 -1.01 3.10 18.16
N GLU A 181 -2.25 3.48 18.47
CA GLU A 181 -3.35 3.52 17.50
C GLU A 181 -3.11 4.61 16.43
N ALA A 182 -3.27 4.24 15.16
CA ALA A 182 -3.06 5.14 14.04
C ALA A 182 -4.30 5.99 13.74
N VAL A 183 -4.11 7.29 13.55
CA VAL A 183 -5.15 8.20 13.04
C VAL A 183 -4.89 8.47 11.57
N THR A 184 -5.90 8.24 10.72
CA THR A 184 -5.83 8.55 9.29
C THR A 184 -6.61 9.82 8.98
N ARG A 185 -6.02 10.70 8.16
CA ARG A 185 -6.65 11.92 7.67
C ARG A 185 -6.46 12.04 6.17
N ASP A 186 -7.54 12.38 5.47
CA ASP A 186 -7.47 12.80 4.09
C ASP A 186 -6.53 13.99 3.91
N LYS A 187 -5.84 14.03 2.77
CA LYS A 187 -5.04 15.19 2.37
C LYS A 187 -5.22 15.52 0.88
N PRO A 188 -4.92 16.76 0.45
CA PRO A 188 -4.79 17.09 -0.97
C PRO A 188 -3.70 16.25 -1.64
N PHE A 189 -3.87 15.99 -2.94
CA PHE A 189 -2.83 15.37 -3.75
C PHE A 189 -1.63 16.32 -3.89
N GLN A 190 -0.44 15.72 -3.87
CA GLN A 190 0.85 16.40 -4.01
C GLN A 190 1.82 15.56 -4.85
N MET A 191 1.52 14.28 -5.10
CA MET A 191 2.37 13.36 -5.86
C MET A 191 1.72 12.96 -7.19
N PHE A 192 0.48 12.48 -7.20
CA PHE A 192 -0.14 11.92 -8.41
C PHE A 192 -0.96 12.93 -9.23
N TYR A 193 -1.64 13.86 -8.56
CA TYR A 193 -2.56 14.81 -9.18
C TYR A 193 -2.26 16.24 -8.72
N ASP A 194 -2.63 17.23 -9.55
CA ASP A 194 -2.51 18.65 -9.18
C ASP A 194 -3.70 19.07 -8.31
N ASP A 195 -4.89 18.52 -8.57
CA ASP A 195 -6.08 18.63 -7.70
C ASP A 195 -6.93 17.35 -7.66
N ARG A 196 -8.01 17.34 -6.85
CA ARG A 196 -8.95 16.19 -6.80
C ARG A 196 -9.87 16.11 -8.03
N GLY A 197 -10.01 17.19 -8.79
CA GLY A 197 -10.80 17.24 -10.03
C GLY A 197 -10.11 16.55 -11.20
N ASP A 198 -8.79 16.38 -11.14
CA ASP A 198 -7.98 15.63 -12.11
C ASP A 198 -8.19 14.10 -12.05
N LEU A 199 -9.02 13.59 -11.14
CA LEU A 199 -9.30 12.16 -11.03
C LEU A 199 -10.00 11.66 -12.31
N PRO A 200 -9.69 10.43 -12.77
CA PRO A 200 -10.36 9.84 -13.93
C PRO A 200 -11.88 9.83 -13.71
N ALA A 201 -12.61 10.37 -14.69
CA ALA A 201 -14.05 10.52 -14.58
C ALA A 201 -14.73 9.14 -14.51
N SER A 202 -15.75 9.04 -13.66
CA SER A 202 -16.63 7.88 -13.70
C SER A 202 -17.37 7.88 -15.04
N GLY A 203 -17.09 6.91 -15.91
CA GLY A 203 -17.88 6.68 -17.11
C GLY A 203 -19.28 6.25 -16.69
N GLY A 204 -20.30 6.97 -17.17
CA GLY A 204 -21.71 6.63 -16.98
C GLY A 204 -22.14 5.46 -17.86
#